data_AF-A0A661YD30-F1
#
_entry.id   AF-A0A661YD30-F1
#
_cell.length_a   1.000
_cell.length_b   1.000
_cell.length_c   1.000
_cell.angle_alpha   90.00
_cell.angle_beta   90.00
_cell.angle_gamma   90.00
#
_symmetry.space_group_name_H-M   'P 1'
#
loop_
_entity.id
_entity.type
_entity.pdbx_description
1 polymer ?
#
loop_
_entity_poly.entity_id
_entity_poly.type
_entity_poly.pdbx_seq_one_letter_code
_entity_poly.pdbx_strand_id
1 'polypeptide(L)'
;MGSIKIAYIYSASPKPKNMDYKSIKFNRDELHAFVLLYVANADMEIDSDEIGFIRKHIKKKKLHEVEKVFEKCNDNECLQIILNHKDEYFSTRESKDELMQEIAKLIMADGEKNQMEEAILMGLKRIL
;
A
#
# COMPACT_ATOMS: atom_id res chain seq x y z
N MET A 1 25.35 -10.66 1.54
CA MET A 1 24.74 -9.34 1.27
C MET A 1 23.59 -9.19 2.23
N GLY A 2 23.67 -8.22 3.15
CA GLY A 2 22.73 -8.12 4.25
C GLY A 2 21.36 -7.67 3.77
N SER A 3 20.33 -8.45 4.10
CA SER A 3 18.94 -8.03 4.06
C SER A 3 18.86 -6.71 4.84
N ILE A 4 18.58 -5.61 4.15
CA ILE A 4 18.17 -4.39 4.83
C ILE A 4 16.81 -4.74 5.41
N LYS A 5 16.77 -5.12 6.68
CA LYS A 5 15.53 -5.24 7.43
C LYS A 5 14.86 -3.86 7.40
N ILE A 6 13.90 -3.69 6.50
CA ILE A 6 13.04 -2.50 6.42
C ILE A 6 12.18 -2.37 7.71
N ALA A 7 12.20 -3.40 8.57
CA ALA A 7 11.74 -3.38 9.96
C ALA A 7 12.21 -2.18 10.79
N TYR A 8 13.34 -1.53 10.45
CA TYR A 8 13.78 -0.31 11.15
C TYR A 8 13.06 0.97 10.71
N ILE A 9 12.34 0.97 9.58
CA ILE A 9 11.52 2.12 9.14
C ILE A 9 10.09 2.00 9.69
N TYR A 10 9.58 0.78 9.83
CA TYR A 10 8.23 0.49 10.32
C TYR A 10 8.19 -0.02 11.77
N SER A 11 9.22 0.28 12.57
CA SER A 11 9.28 -0.15 13.98
C SER A 11 8.13 0.48 14.78
N ALA A 12 7.14 -0.34 15.12
CA ALA A 12 6.19 -0.36 16.26
C ALA A 12 5.90 0.93 17.06
N SER A 13 6.08 2.10 16.46
CA SER A 13 5.79 3.39 17.08
C SER A 13 4.26 3.49 17.12
N PRO A 14 3.66 3.84 18.27
CA PRO A 14 2.23 3.97 18.36
C PRO A 14 1.77 5.00 17.33
N LYS A 15 1.04 4.52 16.31
CA LYS A 15 0.52 5.34 15.23
C LYS A 15 -0.30 6.48 15.84
N PRO A 16 -0.07 7.74 15.42
CA PRO A 16 -0.77 8.88 16.01
C PRO A 16 -2.29 8.67 15.90
N LYS A 17 -3.00 8.79 17.02
CA LYS A 17 -4.47 8.79 16.98
C LYS A 17 -4.94 10.10 16.37
N ASN A 18 -5.85 10.02 15.38
CA ASN A 18 -6.54 11.15 14.74
C ASN A 18 -5.75 11.79 13.58
N MET A 19 -5.27 10.99 12.64
CA MET A 19 -4.82 11.55 11.36
C MET A 19 -6.01 12.14 10.59
N ASP A 20 -5.90 13.38 10.10
CA ASP A 20 -6.90 13.97 9.21
C ASP A 20 -6.76 13.40 7.79
N TYR A 21 -7.18 12.15 7.62
CA TYR A 21 -7.11 11.41 6.36
C TYR A 21 -7.94 12.03 5.23
N LYS A 22 -8.90 12.92 5.53
CA LYS A 22 -9.73 13.60 4.53
C LYS A 22 -9.00 14.75 3.84
N SER A 23 -8.00 15.32 4.50
CA SER A 23 -7.15 16.38 3.95
C SER A 23 -6.08 15.85 3.00
N ILE A 24 -5.79 14.53 3.04
CA ILE A 24 -4.81 13.90 2.17
C ILE A 24 -5.29 14.01 0.73
N LYS A 25 -4.38 14.42 -0.14
CA LYS A 25 -4.60 14.54 -1.58
C LYS A 25 -3.53 13.73 -2.27
N PHE A 26 -3.93 12.59 -2.81
CA PHE A 26 -3.09 11.79 -3.69
C PHE A 26 -3.51 11.97 -5.13
N ASN A 27 -2.53 11.99 -6.04
CA ASN A 27 -2.77 11.67 -7.44
C ASN A 27 -2.84 10.16 -7.65
N ARG A 28 -3.19 9.73 -8.88
CA ARG A 28 -3.33 8.31 -9.23
C ARG A 28 -2.12 7.46 -8.82
N ASP A 29 -0.91 7.91 -9.13
CA ASP A 29 0.33 7.16 -8.85
C ASP A 29 0.58 7.03 -7.35
N GLU A 30 0.29 8.09 -6.58
CA GLU A 30 0.43 8.09 -5.11
C GLU A 30 -0.59 7.18 -4.45
N LEU A 31 -1.85 7.19 -4.88
CA LEU A 31 -2.86 6.26 -4.36
C LEU A 31 -2.52 4.82 -4.74
N HIS A 32 -2.06 4.58 -5.97
CA HIS A 32 -1.66 3.26 -6.41
C HIS A 32 -0.51 2.73 -5.54
N ALA A 33 0.57 3.50 -5.37
CA ALA A 33 1.67 3.13 -4.49
C ALA A 33 1.21 2.91 -3.03
N PHE A 34 0.27 3.73 -2.54
CA PHE A 34 -0.29 3.58 -1.20
C PHE A 34 -1.05 2.27 -1.01
N VAL A 35 -1.87 1.87 -2.00
CA VAL A 35 -2.56 0.57 -1.97
C VAL A 35 -1.55 -0.58 -1.98
N LEU A 36 -0.51 -0.50 -2.81
CA LEU A 36 0.52 -1.53 -2.86
C LEU A 36 1.28 -1.65 -1.52
N LEU A 37 1.64 -0.52 -0.88
CA LEU A 37 2.23 -0.52 0.47
C LEU A 37 1.29 -1.14 1.52
N TYR A 38 0.00 -0.84 1.44
CA TYR A 38 -1.00 -1.41 2.35
C TYR A 38 -1.10 -2.93 2.21
N VAL A 39 -0.99 -3.46 1.00
CA VAL A 39 -0.99 -4.91 0.75
C VAL A 39 0.32 -5.55 1.17
N ALA A 40 1.47 -4.99 0.78
CA ALA A 40 2.78 -5.54 1.14
C ALA A 40 2.94 -5.65 2.66
N ASN A 41 2.49 -4.63 3.40
CA ASN A 41 2.58 -4.62 4.87
C ASN A 41 1.53 -5.53 5.57
N ALA A 42 0.85 -6.44 4.87
CA ALA A 42 -0.23 -7.25 5.43
C ALA A 42 0.19 -8.04 6.67
N ASP A 43 1.41 -8.60 6.64
CA ASP A 43 2.00 -9.40 7.69
C ASP A 43 2.96 -8.62 8.59
N MET A 44 2.96 -7.29 8.45
CA MET A 44 3.85 -6.33 9.12
C MET A 44 5.32 -6.41 8.69
N GLU A 45 5.62 -7.12 7.61
CA GLU A 45 6.93 -7.09 6.97
C GLU A 45 6.78 -6.52 5.55
N ILE A 46 7.83 -5.87 5.05
CA ILE A 46 7.93 -5.49 3.65
C ILE A 46 9.37 -5.76 3.25
N ASP A 47 9.59 -6.54 2.20
CA ASP A 47 10.91 -6.89 1.75
C ASP A 47 11.47 -5.93 0.67
N SER A 48 12.70 -6.18 0.25
CA SER A 48 13.37 -5.34 -0.75
C SER A 48 12.83 -5.49 -2.17
N ASP A 49 12.29 -6.66 -2.51
CA ASP A 49 11.74 -6.96 -3.84
C ASP A 49 10.36 -6.33 -4.00
N GLU A 50 9.54 -6.34 -2.95
CA GLU A 50 8.26 -5.62 -2.87
C GLU A 50 8.45 -4.10 -2.93
N ILE A 51 9.37 -3.53 -2.13
CA ILE A 51 9.71 -2.10 -2.24
C ILE A 51 10.28 -1.78 -3.63
N GLY A 52 11.07 -2.70 -4.19
CA GLY A 52 11.59 -2.62 -5.56
C GLY A 52 10.46 -2.57 -6.59
N PHE A 53 9.41 -3.36 -6.41
CA PHE A 53 8.21 -3.40 -7.23
C PHE A 53 7.44 -2.07 -7.13
N ILE A 54 7.13 -1.61 -5.91
CA ILE A 54 6.39 -0.38 -5.67
C ILE A 54 7.08 0.85 -6.30
N ARG A 55 8.41 0.90 -6.24
CA ARG A 55 9.23 1.97 -6.84
C ARG A 55 9.11 2.07 -8.36
N LYS A 56 8.62 1.05 -9.06
CA LYS A 56 8.37 1.11 -10.51
C LYS A 56 7.14 1.95 -10.85
N HIS A 57 6.21 2.12 -9.90
CA HIS A 57 4.94 2.81 -10.12
C HIS A 57 4.94 4.28 -9.71
N ILE A 58 5.99 4.75 -9.03
CA ILE A 58 6.04 6.12 -8.51
C ILE A 58 7.47 6.67 -8.44
N LYS A 59 7.63 7.96 -8.73
CA LYS A 59 8.93 8.65 -8.58
C LYS A 59 9.37 8.61 -7.11
N LYS A 60 10.64 8.29 -6.86
CA LYS A 60 11.21 8.15 -5.50
C LYS A 60 10.85 9.29 -4.53
N LYS A 61 10.89 10.56 -4.97
CA LYS A 61 10.54 11.71 -4.11
C LYS A 61 9.08 11.68 -3.67
N LYS A 62 8.16 11.21 -4.52
CA LYS A 62 6.74 11.09 -4.19
C LYS A 62 6.47 9.85 -3.34
N LEU A 63 7.18 8.74 -3.58
CA LEU A 63 7.08 7.54 -2.74
C LEU A 63 7.35 7.86 -1.27
N HIS A 64 8.37 8.69 -1.00
CA HIS A 64 8.69 9.09 0.36
C HIS A 64 7.55 9.85 1.07
N GLU A 65 6.76 10.64 0.34
CA GLU A 65 5.59 11.32 0.93
C GLU A 65 4.44 10.32 1.19
N VAL A 66 4.28 9.32 0.33
CA VAL A 66 3.33 8.22 0.53
C VAL A 66 3.71 7.38 1.76
N GLU A 67 5.01 7.03 1.90
CA GLU A 67 5.55 6.30 3.05
C GLU A 67 5.28 7.06 4.37
N LYS A 68 5.52 8.38 4.41
CA LYS A 68 5.22 9.21 5.60
C LYS A 68 3.75 9.20 6.00
N VAL A 69 2.83 9.15 5.03
CA VAL A 69 1.40 9.03 5.29
C VAL A 69 1.10 7.65 5.85
N PHE A 70 1.67 6.61 5.23
CA PHE A 70 1.49 5.22 5.63
C PHE A 70 1.98 4.94 7.06
N GLU A 71 3.15 5.44 7.43
CA GLU A 71 3.72 5.33 8.78
C GLU A 71 2.83 5.96 9.86
N LYS A 72 2.04 6.97 9.49
CA LYS A 72 1.18 7.71 10.42
C LYS A 72 -0.24 7.16 10.51
N CYS A 73 -0.73 6.46 9.48
CA CYS A 73 -2.08 5.93 9.49
C CYS A 73 -2.15 4.54 10.13
N ASN A 74 -3.06 4.35 11.07
CA ASN A 74 -3.46 3.00 11.50
C ASN A 74 -4.29 2.30 10.43
N ASP A 75 -4.49 0.99 10.56
CA ASP A 75 -5.05 0.17 9.49
C ASP A 75 -6.44 0.68 9.06
N ASN A 76 -7.27 1.12 10.02
CA ASN A 76 -8.54 1.76 9.73
C ASN A 76 -8.36 3.09 8.99
N GLU A 77 -7.44 3.95 9.42
CA GLU A 77 -7.16 5.23 8.76
C GLU A 77 -6.60 5.03 7.34
N CYS A 78 -5.69 4.07 7.13
CA CYS A 78 -5.16 3.75 5.81
C CYS A 78 -6.29 3.24 4.88
N LEU A 79 -7.17 2.38 5.40
CA LEU A 79 -8.34 1.93 4.65
C LEU A 79 -9.27 3.10 4.29
N GLN A 80 -9.50 4.04 5.20
CA GLN A 80 -10.30 5.23 4.91
C GLN A 80 -9.65 6.14 3.85
N ILE A 81 -8.31 6.25 3.82
CA ILE A 81 -7.60 6.97 2.74
C ILE A 81 -7.89 6.32 1.39
N ILE A 82 -7.80 4.99 1.30
CA ILE A 82 -8.08 4.23 0.08
C ILE A 82 -9.52 4.46 -0.37
N LEU A 83 -10.49 4.29 0.55
CA LEU A 83 -11.90 4.47 0.25
C LEU A 83 -12.26 5.88 -0.20
N ASN A 84 -11.63 6.91 0.38
CA ASN A 84 -11.89 8.30 0.01
C ASN A 84 -11.42 8.67 -1.40
N HIS A 85 -10.40 7.98 -1.93
CA HIS A 85 -9.82 8.31 -3.23
C HIS A 85 -10.15 7.29 -4.32
N LYS A 86 -10.73 6.13 -3.97
CA LYS A 86 -10.99 5.05 -4.94
C LYS A 86 -11.89 5.50 -6.08
N ASP A 87 -12.88 6.35 -5.83
CA ASP A 87 -13.83 6.76 -6.87
C ASP A 87 -13.21 7.81 -7.83
N GLU A 88 -12.09 8.42 -7.45
CA GLU A 88 -11.35 9.34 -8.31
C GLU A 88 -10.44 8.60 -9.29
N TYR A 89 -9.85 7.47 -8.87
CA TYR A 89 -8.78 6.80 -9.62
C TYR A 89 -9.05 5.35 -10.02
N PHE A 90 -9.98 4.69 -9.34
CA PHE A 90 -10.38 3.30 -9.53
C PHE A 90 -11.89 3.18 -9.76
N SER A 91 -12.49 4.11 -10.51
CA SER A 91 -13.94 4.15 -10.73
C SER A 91 -14.43 3.20 -11.82
N THR A 92 -13.57 2.83 -12.78
CA THR A 92 -13.93 1.94 -13.89
C THR A 92 -13.51 0.50 -13.58
N ARG A 93 -14.23 -0.46 -14.16
CA ARG A 93 -13.86 -1.88 -14.08
C ARG A 93 -12.43 -2.13 -14.54
N GLU A 94 -12.02 -1.50 -15.64
CA GLU A 94 -10.66 -1.61 -16.19
C GLU A 94 -9.60 -1.13 -15.19
N SER A 95 -9.79 0.06 -14.60
CA SER A 95 -8.84 0.59 -13.62
C SER A 95 -8.72 -0.25 -12.34
N LYS A 96 -9.82 -0.89 -11.92
CA LYS A 96 -9.81 -1.84 -10.79
C LYS A 96 -9.12 -3.13 -11.17
N ASP A 97 -9.39 -3.67 -12.35
CA ASP A 97 -8.79 -4.91 -12.85
C ASP A 97 -7.27 -4.73 -13.01
N GLU A 98 -6.81 -3.58 -13.53
CA GLU A 98 -5.38 -3.21 -13.55
C GLU A 98 -4.76 -3.23 -12.16
N LEU A 99 -5.36 -2.54 -11.20
CA LEU A 99 -4.86 -2.49 -9.82
C LEU A 99 -4.80 -3.89 -9.20
N MET A 100 -5.83 -4.72 -9.39
CA MET A 100 -5.87 -6.09 -8.87
C MET A 100 -4.78 -6.96 -9.50
N GLN A 101 -4.47 -6.76 -10.78
CA GLN A 101 -3.36 -7.46 -11.44
C GLN A 101 -2.01 -7.02 -10.86
N GLU A 102 -1.80 -5.73 -10.60
CA GLU A 102 -0.57 -5.24 -9.99
C GLU A 102 -0.41 -5.73 -8.55
N ILE A 103 -1.47 -5.73 -7.75
CA ILE A 103 -1.46 -6.33 -6.40
C ILE A 103 -1.11 -7.82 -6.48
N ALA A 104 -1.69 -8.57 -7.42
CA ALA A 104 -1.38 -9.99 -7.59
C ALA A 104 0.09 -10.22 -7.98
N LYS A 105 0.68 -9.34 -8.80
CA LYS A 105 2.11 -9.41 -9.16
C LYS A 105 3.00 -9.09 -7.96
N LEU A 106 2.62 -8.12 -7.13
CA LEU A 106 3.33 -7.75 -5.90
C LEU A 106 3.43 -8.95 -4.94
N ILE A 107 2.29 -9.59 -4.63
CA ILE A 107 2.20 -10.79 -3.75
C ILE A 107 3.00 -11.98 -4.31
N MET A 108 3.32 -11.97 -5.60
CA MET A 108 4.11 -13.01 -6.25
C MET A 108 5.57 -12.61 -6.48
N ALA A 109 5.98 -11.41 -6.06
CA ALA A 109 7.29 -10.84 -6.40
C ALA A 109 8.43 -11.51 -5.62
N ASP A 110 8.19 -11.89 -4.37
CA ASP A 110 9.14 -12.56 -3.46
C ASP A 110 9.11 -14.10 -3.58
N GLY A 111 8.05 -14.64 -4.21
CA GLY A 111 7.85 -16.08 -4.42
C GLY A 111 7.20 -16.82 -3.23
N GLU A 112 6.89 -16.13 -2.13
CA GLU A 112 6.31 -16.70 -0.91
C GLU A 112 4.94 -16.09 -0.63
N LYS A 113 3.90 -16.68 -1.21
CA LYS A 113 2.53 -16.22 -1.02
C LYS A 113 2.09 -16.33 0.45
N ASN A 114 1.79 -15.20 1.10
CA ASN A 114 1.28 -15.19 2.47
C ASN A 114 -0.26 -15.22 2.50
N GLN A 115 -0.83 -16.03 3.42
CA GLN A 115 -2.29 -16.11 3.63
C GLN A 115 -2.90 -14.75 4.03
N MET A 116 -2.12 -13.91 4.73
CA MET A 116 -2.57 -12.59 5.17
C MET A 116 -2.75 -11.63 3.99
N GLU A 117 -1.81 -11.63 3.03
CA GLU A 117 -1.89 -10.82 1.81
C GLU A 117 -3.07 -11.26 0.92
N GLU A 118 -3.31 -12.57 0.82
CA GLU A 118 -4.50 -13.10 0.12
C GLU A 118 -5.79 -12.58 0.76
N ALA A 119 -5.88 -12.59 2.09
CA ALA A 119 -7.03 -12.11 2.82
C ALA A 119 -7.26 -10.61 2.58
N ILE A 120 -6.19 -9.79 2.59
CA ILE A 120 -6.26 -8.38 2.24
C ILE A 120 -6.72 -8.19 0.79
N LEU A 121 -6.16 -8.93 -0.16
CA LEU A 121 -6.58 -8.88 -1.57
C LEU A 121 -8.07 -9.21 -1.73
N MET A 122 -8.58 -10.23 -1.05
CA MET A 122 -10.01 -10.56 -1.07
C MET A 122 -10.87 -9.45 -0.46
N GLY A 123 -10.40 -8.81 0.60
CA GLY A 123 -11.05 -7.65 1.20
C GLY A 123 -11.11 -6.46 0.24
N LEU A 124 -9.97 -6.12 -0.38
CA LEU A 124 -9.86 -5.03 -1.36
C LEU A 124 -10.77 -5.26 -2.57
N LYS A 125 -10.83 -6.48 -3.10
CA LYS A 125 -11.75 -6.85 -4.20
C LYS A 125 -13.23 -6.60 -3.92
N ARG A 126 -13.65 -6.55 -2.65
CA ARG A 126 -15.05 -6.30 -2.27
C ARG A 126 -15.37 -4.81 -2.16
N ILE A 127 -14.38 -3.97 -1.85
CA ILE A 127 -14.59 -2.56 -1.52
C ILE A 127 -14.13 -1.60 -2.63
N LEU A 128 -13.20 -2.04 -3.48
CA LEU A 128 -12.77 -1.35 -4.68
C LEU A 128 -13.69 -1.72 -5.82
#